data_AF-K2GTG2-F1
#
_entry.id   AF-K2GTG2-F1
#
_cell.length_a   1.000
_cell.length_b   1.000
_cell.length_c   1.000
_cell.angle_alpha   90.00
_cell.angle_beta   90.00
_cell.angle_gamma   90.00
#
_symmetry.space_group_name_H-M   'P 1'
#
loop_
_entity.id
_entity.type
_entity.pdbx_description
1 polymer ?
#
loop_
_entity_poly.entity_id
_entity_poly.type
_entity_poly.pdbx_seq_one_letter_code
_entity_poly.pdbx_strand_id
1 'polypeptide(L)'
;MNILKTDVNKLLAWATDREMMLTSFLDQLQLRYKNSNEELNVLKQQWTQLQGVINSSNSLIWTYKNDLTAAYKTMNYNKTKETLDNYLLEKDKNTYASTYLIFIWKFIDSYTILNNYNKALLDTLINNKQALVKNATVVLPDSWNALLKNLNLVKTEAEWKAQNLNDQ
;
A
#
# COMPACT_ATOMS: atom_id res chain seq x y z
N MET A 1 18.99 9.06 5.25
CA MET A 1 19.03 9.02 3.76
C MET A 1 17.63 8.74 3.24
N ASN A 2 17.09 9.58 2.35
CA ASN A 2 15.75 9.37 1.78
C ASN A 2 15.86 8.46 0.55
N ILE A 3 15.86 7.15 0.80
CA ILE A 3 16.18 6.10 -0.19
C ILE A 3 15.33 6.21 -1.48
N LEU A 4 14.04 6.54 -1.36
CA LEU A 4 13.15 6.68 -2.52
C LEU A 4 13.40 7.94 -3.36
N LYS A 5 14.14 8.92 -2.82
CA LYS A 5 14.54 10.15 -3.52
C LYS A 5 16.02 10.16 -3.90
N THR A 6 16.73 9.06 -3.62
CA THR A 6 18.15 8.96 -3.91
C THR A 6 18.35 8.80 -5.41
N ASP A 7 19.18 9.67 -5.99
CA ASP A 7 19.72 9.47 -7.33
C ASP A 7 20.73 8.32 -7.29
N VAL A 8 20.31 7.16 -7.80
CA VAL A 8 21.12 5.93 -7.77
C VAL A 8 22.40 6.10 -8.58
N ASN A 9 22.38 6.82 -9.70
CA ASN A 9 23.58 7.02 -10.51
C ASN A 9 24.62 7.87 -9.77
N LYS A 10 24.19 8.94 -9.09
CA LYS A 10 25.09 9.72 -8.23
C LYS A 10 25.62 8.91 -7.05
N LEU A 11 24.76 8.12 -6.41
CA LEU A 11 25.15 7.24 -5.31
C LEU A 11 26.27 6.27 -5.74
N LEU A 12 26.11 5.64 -6.91
CA LEU A 12 27.08 4.71 -7.45
C LEU A 12 28.34 5.41 -7.99
N ALA A 13 28.25 6.66 -8.45
CA ALA A 13 29.41 7.42 -8.94
C ALA A 13 30.43 7.75 -7.84
N TRP A 14 29.98 7.85 -6.58
CA TRP A 14 30.85 8.13 -5.43
C TRP A 14 31.26 6.87 -4.65
N ALA A 15 30.78 5.70 -5.06
CA ALA A 15 31.09 4.44 -4.39
C ALA A 15 32.42 3.86 -4.91
N THR A 16 33.30 3.49 -3.97
CA THR A 16 34.54 2.75 -4.27
C THR A 16 34.23 1.37 -4.88
N ASP A 17 33.18 0.71 -4.38
CA ASP A 17 32.64 -0.53 -4.93
C ASP A 17 31.17 -0.32 -5.32
N ARG A 18 30.93 -0.21 -6.62
CA ARG A 18 29.59 0.01 -7.19
C ARG A 18 28.67 -1.18 -6.99
N GLU A 19 29.20 -2.40 -7.03
CA GLU A 19 28.41 -3.62 -6.92
C GLU A 19 27.93 -3.82 -5.48
N MET A 20 28.84 -3.67 -4.52
CA MET A 20 28.50 -3.74 -3.11
C MET A 20 27.53 -2.62 -2.71
N MET A 21 27.77 -1.39 -3.19
CA MET A 21 26.88 -0.25 -2.90
C MET A 21 25.47 -0.46 -3.48
N LEU A 22 25.36 -0.91 -4.74
CA LEU A 22 24.07 -1.20 -5.36
C LEU A 22 23.34 -2.32 -4.63
N THR A 23 24.05 -3.38 -4.23
CA THR A 23 23.46 -4.50 -3.49
C THR A 23 22.93 -4.03 -2.13
N SER A 24 23.72 -3.27 -1.36
CA SER A 24 23.26 -2.69 -0.09
C SER A 24 22.04 -1.77 -0.26
N PHE A 25 22.00 -0.99 -1.33
CA PHE A 25 20.85 -0.12 -1.62
C PHE A 25 19.60 -0.93 -1.99
N LEU A 26 19.74 -1.99 -2.78
CA LEU A 26 18.67 -2.93 -3.11
C LEU A 26 18.14 -3.64 -1.86
N ASP A 27 19.01 -4.09 -0.95
CA ASP A 27 18.60 -4.74 0.29
C ASP A 27 17.75 -3.80 1.17
N GLN A 28 18.13 -2.53 1.24
CA GLN A 28 17.34 -1.52 1.96
C GLN A 28 15.97 -1.26 1.32
N LEU A 29 15.88 -1.25 -0.01
CA LEU A 29 14.60 -1.13 -0.73
C LEU A 29 13.72 -2.35 -0.50
N GLN A 30 14.29 -3.57 -0.55
CA GLN A 30 13.60 -4.82 -0.28
C GLN A 30 13.06 -4.89 1.15
N LEU A 31 13.87 -4.53 2.14
CA LEU A 31 13.45 -4.49 3.54
C LEU A 31 12.28 -3.52 3.73
N ARG A 32 12.35 -2.32 3.13
CA ARG A 32 11.26 -1.34 3.19
C ARG A 32 10.00 -1.85 2.51
N TYR A 33 10.13 -2.50 1.36
CA TYR A 33 9.00 -3.09 0.64
C TYR A 33 8.31 -4.16 1.49
N LYS A 34 9.08 -5.03 2.12
CA LYS A 34 8.58 -6.06 3.04
C LYS A 34 7.86 -5.43 4.23
N ASN A 35 8.51 -4.53 4.97
CA ASN A 35 7.93 -3.90 6.15
C ASN A 35 6.65 -3.12 5.79
N SER A 36 6.63 -2.41 4.65
CA SER A 36 5.43 -1.69 4.22
C SER A 36 4.26 -2.63 3.91
N ASN A 37 4.52 -3.84 3.41
CA ASN A 37 3.48 -4.85 3.19
C ASN A 37 2.95 -5.42 4.52
N GLU A 38 3.83 -5.62 5.50
CA GLU A 38 3.43 -6.04 6.85
C GLU A 38 2.51 -4.99 7.50
N GLU A 39 2.89 -3.71 7.46
CA GLU A 39 2.07 -2.61 7.96
C GLU A 39 0.72 -2.49 7.22
N LEU A 40 0.73 -2.64 5.89
CA LEU A 40 -0.50 -2.66 5.09
C LEU A 40 -1.45 -3.79 5.53
N ASN A 41 -0.92 -4.95 5.89
CA ASN A 41 -1.73 -6.06 6.39
C ASN A 41 -2.35 -5.75 7.76
N VAL A 42 -1.58 -5.14 8.67
CA VAL A 42 -2.08 -4.69 9.98
C VAL A 42 -3.21 -3.68 9.79
N LEU A 43 -3.01 -2.67 8.94
CA LEU A 43 -4.03 -1.65 8.65
C LEU A 43 -5.32 -2.26 8.07
N LYS A 44 -5.21 -3.24 7.15
CA LYS A 44 -6.37 -3.96 6.58
C LYS A 44 -7.13 -4.76 7.63
N GLN A 45 -6.42 -5.39 8.57
CA GLN A 45 -7.05 -6.10 9.69
C GLN A 45 -7.81 -5.13 10.61
N GLN A 46 -7.19 -4.01 10.98
CA GLN A 46 -7.84 -2.96 11.78
C GLN A 46 -9.07 -2.38 11.08
N TRP A 47 -8.98 -2.13 9.77
CA TRP A 47 -10.11 -1.68 8.96
C TRP A 47 -11.29 -2.66 9.03
N THR A 48 -11.01 -3.96 8.88
CA THR A 48 -12.02 -5.03 8.96
C THR A 48 -12.68 -5.09 10.34
N GLN A 49 -11.88 -4.96 11.41
CA GLN A 49 -12.39 -4.93 12.78
C GLN A 49 -13.31 -3.72 13.02
N LEU A 50 -12.90 -2.52 12.61
CA LEU A 50 -13.72 -1.31 12.75
C LEU A 50 -15.02 -1.42 11.95
N GLN A 51 -14.98 -2.00 10.75
CA GLN A 51 -16.20 -2.23 9.97
C GLN A 51 -17.16 -3.19 10.67
N GLY A 52 -16.63 -4.22 11.35
CA GLY A 52 -17.41 -5.10 12.22
C GLY A 52 -18.09 -4.35 13.37
N VAL A 53 -17.37 -3.44 14.04
CA VAL A 53 -17.92 -2.59 15.10
C VAL A 53 -19.06 -1.71 14.56
N ILE A 54 -18.85 -1.05 13.41
CA ILE A 54 -19.86 -0.19 12.78
C ILE A 54 -21.13 -0.98 12.48
N ASN A 55 -21.00 -2.18 11.89
CA ASN A 55 -22.14 -3.04 11.55
C ASN A 55 -22.90 -3.49 12.80
N SER A 56 -22.19 -3.91 13.84
CA SER A 56 -22.78 -4.31 15.12
C SER A 56 -23.52 -3.15 15.80
N SER A 57 -22.87 -1.98 15.93
CA SER A 57 -23.50 -0.79 16.52
C SER A 57 -24.68 -0.31 15.70
N ASN A 58 -24.65 -0.37 14.36
CA ASN A 58 -25.81 -0.02 13.53
C ASN A 58 -27.02 -0.92 13.81
N SER A 59 -26.80 -2.23 13.98
CA SER A 59 -27.85 -3.18 14.34
C SER A 59 -28.44 -2.85 15.72
N LEU A 60 -27.59 -2.64 16.72
CA LEU A 60 -28.03 -2.29 18.09
C LEU A 60 -28.75 -0.94 18.15
N ILE A 61 -28.26 0.08 17.43
CA ILE A 61 -28.92 1.38 17.28
C ILE A 61 -30.34 1.20 16.74
N TRP A 62 -30.54 0.33 15.76
CA TRP A 62 -31.86 0.06 15.21
C TRP A 62 -32.78 -0.65 16.23
N THR A 63 -32.26 -1.66 16.93
CA THR A 63 -32.97 -2.33 18.02
C THR A 63 -33.41 -1.34 19.10
N TYR A 64 -32.49 -0.51 19.62
CA TYR A 64 -32.81 0.46 20.66
C TYR A 64 -33.80 1.54 20.23
N LYS A 65 -33.81 1.93 18.95
CA LYS A 65 -34.86 2.81 18.41
C LYS A 65 -36.25 2.18 18.49
N ASN A 66 -36.36 0.90 18.16
CA ASN A 66 -37.62 0.16 18.23
C ASN A 66 -38.06 0.00 19.69
N ASP A 67 -37.12 -0.34 20.58
CA ASP A 67 -37.38 -0.48 22.02
C ASP A 67 -37.81 0.84 22.66
N LEU A 68 -37.16 1.97 22.31
CA LEU A 68 -37.57 3.31 22.76
C LEU A 68 -39.01 3.61 22.34
N THR A 69 -39.36 3.30 21.10
CA THR A 69 -40.71 3.49 20.58
C THR A 69 -41.74 2.66 21.36
N ALA A 70 -41.42 1.41 21.68
CA ALA A 70 -42.30 0.53 22.46
C ALA A 70 -42.43 0.96 23.92
N ALA A 71 -41.32 1.31 24.58
CA ALA A 71 -41.29 1.77 25.96
C ALA A 71 -42.05 3.10 26.13
N TYR A 72 -41.92 4.01 25.16
CA TYR A 72 -42.64 5.29 25.18
C TYR A 72 -44.16 5.09 25.05
N LYS A 73 -44.60 4.19 24.17
CA LYS A 73 -46.03 3.84 24.03
C LYS A 73 -46.65 3.26 25.30
N THR A 74 -45.85 2.54 26.09
CA THR A 74 -46.28 1.92 27.35
C THR A 74 -45.99 2.80 28.58
N MET A 75 -45.51 4.02 28.38
CA MET A 75 -45.13 4.97 29.44
C MET A 75 -44.14 4.38 30.47
N ASN A 76 -43.29 3.45 30.04
CA ASN A 76 -42.27 2.84 30.90
C ASN A 76 -41.01 3.72 30.98
N TYR A 77 -41.07 4.77 31.81
CA TYR A 77 -40.03 5.79 31.91
C TYR A 77 -38.64 5.25 32.26
N ASN A 78 -38.56 4.25 33.16
CA ASN A 78 -37.28 3.64 33.53
C ASN A 78 -36.65 2.92 32.34
N LYS A 79 -37.46 2.17 31.58
CA LYS A 79 -36.98 1.48 30.38
C LYS A 79 -36.59 2.48 29.28
N THR A 80 -37.36 3.55 29.11
CA THR A 80 -37.03 4.61 28.16
C THR A 80 -35.67 5.22 28.46
N LYS A 81 -35.36 5.53 29.72
CA LYS A 81 -34.06 6.09 30.10
C LYS A 81 -32.91 5.12 29.81
N GLU A 82 -33.02 3.87 30.27
CA GLU A 82 -32.00 2.84 30.05
C GLU A 82 -31.73 2.62 28.55
N THR A 83 -32.79 2.50 27.75
CA THR A 83 -32.63 2.29 26.29
C THR A 83 -32.05 3.53 25.60
N LEU A 84 -32.37 4.74 26.07
CA LEU A 84 -31.78 5.97 25.53
C LEU A 84 -30.27 6.04 25.81
N ASP A 85 -29.85 5.72 27.03
CA ASP A 85 -28.44 5.72 27.40
C ASP A 85 -27.64 4.71 26.54
N ASN A 86 -28.18 3.50 26.35
CA ASN A 86 -27.57 2.49 25.48
C ASN A 86 -27.54 2.91 24.00
N TYR A 87 -28.60 3.56 23.51
CA TYR A 87 -28.65 4.10 22.15
C TYR A 87 -27.54 5.15 21.92
N LEU A 88 -27.38 6.09 22.85
CA LEU A 88 -26.36 7.14 22.76
C LEU A 88 -24.95 6.55 22.80
N LEU A 89 -24.72 5.59 23.68
CA LEU A 89 -23.43 4.90 23.79
C LEU A 89 -23.06 4.14 22.50
N GLU A 90 -24.01 3.46 21.86
CA GLU A 90 -23.75 2.81 20.56
C GLU A 90 -23.57 3.82 19.42
N LYS A 91 -24.26 4.97 19.48
CA LYS A 91 -24.06 6.08 18.53
C LYS A 91 -22.64 6.65 18.61
N ASP A 92 -22.11 6.82 19.82
CA ASP A 92 -20.75 7.32 20.04
C ASP A 92 -19.71 6.32 19.55
N LYS A 93 -19.87 5.02 19.89
CA LYS A 93 -19.01 3.94 19.37
C LYS A 93 -18.99 3.91 17.85
N ASN A 94 -20.16 4.00 17.21
CA ASN A 94 -20.29 3.99 15.76
C ASN A 94 -19.61 5.21 15.12
N THR A 95 -19.77 6.39 15.70
CA THR A 95 -19.17 7.64 15.23
C THR A 95 -17.64 7.58 15.32
N TYR A 96 -17.13 7.09 16.45
CA TYR A 96 -15.69 6.87 16.64
C TYR A 96 -15.17 5.88 15.59
N ALA A 97 -15.77 4.69 15.49
CA ALA A 97 -15.31 3.66 14.56
C ALA A 97 -15.34 4.13 13.10
N SER A 98 -16.40 4.84 12.68
CA SER A 98 -16.54 5.40 11.34
C SER A 98 -15.47 6.44 11.03
N THR A 99 -15.15 7.29 12.00
CA THR A 99 -14.09 8.31 11.86
C THR A 99 -12.73 7.65 11.65
N TYR A 100 -12.38 6.68 12.50
CA TYR A 100 -11.11 5.95 12.38
C TYR A 100 -11.03 5.11 11.10
N LEU A 101 -12.15 4.55 10.64
CA LEU A 101 -12.20 3.80 9.38
C LEU A 101 -11.74 4.67 8.20
N ILE A 102 -12.17 5.93 8.15
CA ILE A 102 -11.77 6.89 7.11
C ILE A 102 -10.27 7.17 7.18
N PHE A 103 -9.72 7.37 8.38
CA PHE A 103 -8.29 7.60 8.56
C PHE A 103 -7.45 6.39 8.13
N ILE A 104 -7.83 5.18 8.57
CA ILE A 104 -7.14 3.94 8.20
C ILE A 104 -7.17 3.75 6.68
N TRP A 105 -8.31 4.01 6.03
CA TRP A 105 -8.39 3.94 4.57
C TRP A 105 -7.40 4.88 3.87
N LYS A 106 -7.27 6.14 4.33
CA LYS A 106 -6.29 7.08 3.79
C LYS A 106 -4.85 6.60 3.96
N PHE A 107 -4.53 5.99 5.10
CA PHE A 107 -3.21 5.39 5.31
C PHE A 107 -2.97 4.22 4.37
N ILE A 108 -3.91 3.27 4.26
CA ILE A 108 -3.81 2.13 3.34
C ILE A 108 -3.54 2.61 1.90
N ASP A 109 -4.28 3.62 1.43
CA ASP A 109 -4.11 4.18 0.09
C ASP A 109 -2.70 4.77 -0.10
N SER A 110 -2.28 5.63 0.84
CA SER A 110 -0.96 6.27 0.80
C SER A 110 0.19 5.25 0.82
N TYR A 111 0.11 4.25 1.69
CA TYR A 111 1.12 3.18 1.77
C TYR A 111 1.11 2.31 0.51
N THR A 112 -0.05 2.05 -0.08
CA THR A 112 -0.17 1.28 -1.33
C THR A 112 0.53 2.00 -2.48
N ILE A 113 0.28 3.30 -2.65
CA ILE A 113 0.93 4.12 -3.68
C ILE A 113 2.45 4.11 -3.49
N LEU A 114 2.92 4.34 -2.26
CA LEU A 114 4.35 4.36 -1.95
C LEU A 114 5.01 3.00 -2.19
N ASN A 115 4.34 1.92 -1.82
CA ASN A 115 4.88 0.59 -1.95
C ASN A 115 4.92 0.11 -3.41
N ASN A 116 3.95 0.50 -4.22
CA ASN A 116 3.96 0.27 -5.67
C ASN A 116 5.13 1.01 -6.34
N TYR A 117 5.39 2.26 -5.95
CA TYR A 117 6.55 3.00 -6.42
C TYR A 117 7.86 2.30 -6.01
N ASN A 118 7.97 1.87 -4.74
CA ASN A 118 9.13 1.14 -4.26
C ASN A 118 9.35 -0.16 -5.05
N LYS A 119 8.29 -0.91 -5.34
CA LYS A 119 8.36 -2.14 -6.15
C LYS A 119 8.85 -1.87 -7.56
N ALA A 120 8.29 -0.84 -8.23
CA ALA A 120 8.70 -0.47 -9.58
C ALA A 120 10.18 -0.06 -9.64
N LEU A 121 10.64 0.72 -8.67
CA LEU A 121 12.05 1.08 -8.55
C LEU A 121 12.93 -0.16 -8.30
N LEU A 122 12.54 -1.01 -7.35
CA LEU A 122 13.26 -2.24 -7.03
C LEU A 122 13.41 -3.15 -8.26
N ASP A 123 12.32 -3.41 -8.97
CA ASP A 123 12.32 -4.25 -10.17
C ASP A 123 13.19 -3.65 -11.27
N THR A 124 13.10 -2.33 -11.48
CA THR A 124 13.94 -1.63 -12.44
C THR A 124 15.43 -1.79 -12.10
N LEU A 125 15.81 -1.60 -10.84
CA LEU A 125 17.21 -1.70 -10.42
C LEU A 125 17.73 -3.13 -10.45
N ILE A 126 16.92 -4.13 -10.09
CA ILE A 126 17.29 -5.55 -10.16
C ILE A 126 17.48 -5.98 -11.61
N ASN A 127 16.50 -5.70 -12.48
CA ASN A 127 16.54 -6.10 -13.88
C ASN A 127 17.69 -5.43 -14.64
N ASN A 128 18.11 -4.24 -14.22
CA ASN A 128 19.21 -3.49 -14.84
C ASN A 128 20.51 -3.53 -14.03
N LYS A 129 20.62 -4.41 -13.02
CA LYS A 129 21.75 -4.43 -12.06
C LYS A 129 23.12 -4.41 -12.77
N GLN A 130 23.30 -5.27 -13.76
CA GLN A 130 24.58 -5.38 -14.47
C GLN A 130 24.93 -4.12 -15.27
N ALA A 131 23.94 -3.50 -15.93
CA ALA A 131 24.15 -2.26 -16.67
C ALA A 131 24.54 -1.11 -15.72
N LEU A 132 23.88 -1.02 -14.57
CA LEU A 132 24.15 -0.01 -13.54
C LEU A 132 25.56 -0.17 -12.93
N VAL A 133 25.96 -1.41 -12.59
CA VAL A 133 27.31 -1.69 -12.06
C VAL A 133 28.38 -1.29 -13.09
N LYS A 134 28.20 -1.69 -14.35
CA LYS A 134 29.13 -1.39 -15.46
C LYS A 134 29.08 0.07 -15.92
N ASN A 135 28.20 0.89 -15.35
CA ASN A 135 27.95 2.27 -15.79
C ASN A 135 27.63 2.37 -17.30
N ALA A 136 26.95 1.35 -17.83
CA ALA A 136 26.64 1.26 -19.25
C ALA A 136 25.48 2.22 -19.58
N THR A 137 25.71 3.12 -20.54
CA THR A 137 24.67 4.00 -21.09
C THR A 137 24.36 3.56 -22.51
N VAL A 138 23.08 3.28 -22.79
CA VAL A 138 22.61 3.02 -24.15
C VAL A 138 22.21 4.36 -24.76
N VAL A 139 23.02 4.88 -25.68
CA VAL A 139 22.69 6.06 -26.47
C VAL A 139 21.86 5.61 -27.66
N LEU A 140 20.58 6.02 -27.69
CA LEU A 140 19.70 5.76 -28.83
C LEU A 140 19.82 6.94 -29.81
N PRO A 141 20.20 6.71 -31.08
CA PRO A 141 20.11 7.75 -32.10
C PRO A 141 18.64 8.11 -32.33
N ASP A 142 18.35 9.41 -32.51
CA ASP A 142 16.97 9.95 -32.61
C ASP A 142 16.08 9.26 -33.66
N SER A 143 16.67 8.57 -34.64
CA SER A 143 15.97 7.91 -35.74
C SER A 143 15.99 6.36 -35.73
N TRP A 144 16.57 5.69 -34.71
CA TRP A 144 16.96 4.25 -34.84
C TRP A 144 16.32 3.26 -33.85
N ASN A 145 15.26 3.65 -33.14
CA ASN A 145 14.63 2.78 -32.13
C ASN A 145 14.10 1.44 -32.71
N ALA A 146 13.71 1.41 -33.99
CA ALA A 146 13.22 0.20 -34.67
C ALA A 146 14.33 -0.82 -34.97
N LEU A 147 15.53 -0.37 -35.38
CA LEU A 147 16.62 -1.30 -35.68
C LEU A 147 17.14 -1.98 -34.41
N LEU A 148 17.28 -1.23 -33.32
CA LEU A 148 17.77 -1.78 -32.05
C LEU A 148 16.81 -2.83 -31.48
N LYS A 149 15.49 -2.65 -31.68
CA LYS A 149 14.49 -3.70 -31.40
C LYS A 149 14.65 -4.91 -32.32
N ASN A 150 14.81 -4.71 -33.62
CA ASN A 150 15.01 -5.80 -34.58
C ASN A 150 16.27 -6.62 -34.33
N LEU A 151 17.34 -5.98 -33.85
CA LEU A 151 18.59 -6.63 -33.44
C LEU A 151 18.52 -7.22 -32.03
N ASN A 152 17.37 -7.15 -31.37
CA ASN A 152 17.12 -7.70 -30.03
C ASN A 152 18.01 -7.06 -28.93
N LEU A 153 18.53 -5.85 -29.18
CA LEU A 153 19.48 -5.13 -28.30
C LEU A 153 18.76 -4.30 -27.23
N VAL A 154 17.52 -3.90 -27.48
CA VAL A 154 16.63 -3.26 -26.50
C VAL A 154 15.30 -3.98 -26.46
N LYS A 155 14.79 -4.21 -25.26
CA LYS A 155 13.53 -4.90 -24.99
C LYS A 155 12.81 -4.21 -23.84
N THR A 156 11.49 -4.20 -23.90
CA THR A 156 10.65 -4.00 -22.73
C THR A 156 10.79 -5.18 -21.78
N GLU A 157 10.47 -4.97 -20.50
CA GLU A 157 10.51 -6.04 -19.49
C GLU A 157 9.61 -7.23 -19.87
N ALA A 158 8.45 -6.95 -20.49
CA ALA A 158 7.53 -7.98 -20.97
C ALA A 158 8.14 -8.83 -22.09
N GLU A 159 8.77 -8.19 -23.08
CA GLU A 159 9.45 -8.87 -24.20
C GLU A 159 10.60 -9.75 -23.70
N TRP A 160 11.38 -9.27 -22.71
CA TRP A 160 12.47 -10.04 -22.11
C TRP A 160 11.98 -11.27 -21.33
N LYS A 161 10.94 -11.11 -20.50
CA LYS A 161 10.38 -12.22 -19.71
C LYS A 161 9.74 -13.30 -20.60
N ALA A 162 9.07 -12.91 -21.69
CA ALA A 162 8.42 -13.84 -22.60
C ALA A 162 9.41 -14.75 -23.36
N GLN A 163 10.59 -14.25 -23.72
CA GLN A 163 11.64 -15.08 -24.35
C GLN A 163 12.23 -16.09 -23.37
N ASN A 164 12.57 -15.67 -22.15
CA ASN A 164 13.18 -16.57 -21.16
C ASN A 164 12.21 -17.66 -20.65
N LEU A 165 10.89 -17.49 -20.80
CA LEU A 165 9.89 -18.52 -20.52
C LEU A 165 9.76 -19.55 -21.63
N ASN A 166 10.12 -19.22 -22.87
CA ASN A 166 10.09 -20.13 -24.02
C ASN A 166 11.38 -20.95 -24.18
N ASP A 167 12.43 -20.57 -23.45
CA ASP A 167 13.73 -21.24 -23.42
C ASP A 167 13.86 -22.24 -22.24
N GLN A 168 12.77 -22.48 -21.49
CA GLN A 168 12.63 -23.51 -20.44
C GLN A 168 11.70 -24.63 -20.88
#